data_AF-A0A497KLN9-F1
#
_entry.id   AF-A0A497KLN9-F1
#
_cell.length_a   1.000
_cell.length_b   1.000
_cell.length_c   1.000
_cell.angle_alpha   90.00
_cell.angle_beta   90.00
_cell.angle_gamma   90.00
#
_symmetry.space_group_name_H-M   'P 1'
#
loop_
_entity.id
_entity.type
_entity.pdbx_description
1 polymer ?
#
loop_
_entity_poly.entity_id
_entity_poly.type
_entity_poly.pdbx_seq_one_letter_code
_entity_poly.pdbx_strand_id
1 'polypeptide(L)' 'MAIVKRLRADQVNRLVRTTKDYAESKNKKITTIDPILRVGKNIYPTLTNRELIELSQTALRIILNEVEAPTYQTTLFAHI' A
#
# COMPACT_ATOMS: atom_id res chain seq x y z
N MET A 1 10.33 3.11 -20.93
CA MET A 1 9.50 2.17 -20.11
C MET A 1 9.80 2.18 -18.60
N ALA A 2 10.90 2.76 -18.10
CA ALA A 2 11.21 2.80 -16.66
C ALA A 2 10.35 3.79 -15.84
N ILE A 3 9.97 4.92 -16.44
CA ILE A 3 9.22 6.01 -15.76
C ILE A 3 7.81 5.55 -15.35
N VAL A 4 7.11 4.80 -16.22
CA VAL A 4 5.77 4.27 -15.95
C VAL A 4 5.78 3.26 -14.79
N LYS A 5 6.83 2.44 -14.70
CA LYS A 5 7.00 1.49 -13.59
C LYS A 5 7.22 2.20 -12.26
N ARG A 6 8.03 3.27 -12.23
CA ARG A 6 8.26 4.09 -11.03
C ARG A 6 6.98 4.80 -10.58
N LEU A 7 6.28 5.45 -11.51
CA LEU A 7 5.03 6.15 -11.20
C LEU A 7 3.99 5.21 -10.55
N ARG A 8 3.82 4.00 -11.09
CA ARG A 8 2.92 3.01 -10.49
C ARG A 8 3.39 2.55 -9.10
N ALA A 9 4.69 2.35 -8.90
CA ALA A 9 5.22 1.96 -7.60
C ALA A 9 4.98 3.05 -6.54
N ASP A 10 5.23 4.31 -6.88
CA ASP A 10 4.94 5.46 -6.01
C ASP A 10 3.44 5.55 -5.67
N GLN A 11 2.57 5.34 -6.68
CA GLN A 11 1.12 5.37 -6.48
C GLN A 11 0.65 4.31 -5.48
N VAL A 12 1.18 3.09 -5.61
CA VAL A 12 0.89 1.96 -4.73
C VAL A 12 1.43 2.22 -3.33
N ASN A 13 2.67 2.66 -3.18
CA ASN A 13 3.28 2.95 -1.88
C ASN A 13 2.51 4.03 -1.11
N ARG A 14 2.13 5.10 -1.81
CA ARG A 14 1.30 6.17 -1.23
C ARG A 14 -0.08 5.65 -0.81
N LEU A 15 -0.68 4.78 -1.61
CA LEU A 15 -1.98 4.18 -1.30
C LEU A 15 -1.92 3.25 -0.08
N VAL A 16 -0.88 2.41 0.01
CA VAL A 16 -0.61 1.54 1.15
C VAL A 16 -0.45 2.36 2.43
N ARG A 17 0.46 3.34 2.43
CA ARG A 17 0.72 4.19 3.60
C ARG A 17 -0.54 4.90 4.08
N THR A 18 -1.24 5.58 3.17
CA THR A 18 -2.44 6.34 3.55
C THR A 18 -3.56 5.44 4.05
N THR A 19 -3.68 4.23 3.51
CA THR A 19 -4.68 3.26 3.98
C THR A 19 -4.32 2.73 5.37
N LYS A 20 -3.05 2.45 5.65
CA LYS A 20 -2.58 2.07 6.98
C LYS A 20 -2.86 3.16 8.01
N ASP A 21 -2.48 4.41 7.71
CA ASP A 21 -2.74 5.56 8.59
C ASP A 21 -4.25 5.73 8.87
N TYR A 22 -5.08 5.59 7.82
CA TYR A 22 -6.53 5.62 7.96
C TYR A 22 -7.05 4.49 8.84
N ALA A 23 -6.58 3.27 8.64
CA ALA A 23 -6.99 2.09 9.40
C ALA A 23 -6.56 2.17 10.87
N GLU A 24 -5.34 2.63 11.13
CA GLU A 24 -4.79 2.89 12.47
C GLU A 24 -5.62 3.95 13.22
N SER A 25 -5.93 5.07 12.56
CA SER A 25 -6.78 6.13 13.13
C SER A 25 -8.20 5.65 13.49
N LYS A 26 -8.65 4.55 12.89
CA LYS A 26 -9.96 3.93 13.11
C LYS A 26 -9.88 2.65 13.95
N ASN A 27 -8.69 2.26 14.38
CA ASN A 27 -8.40 0.98 15.04
C ASN A 27 -9.01 -0.23 14.29
N LYS A 28 -8.93 -0.20 12.95
CA LYS A 28 -9.45 -1.24 12.05
C LYS A 28 -8.31 -2.01 11.40
N LYS A 29 -8.50 -3.31 11.21
CA LYS A 29 -7.59 -4.12 10.39
C LYS A 29 -7.99 -4.02 8.92
N ILE A 30 -6.99 -3.97 8.03
CA ILE A 30 -7.20 -3.98 6.59
C ILE A 30 -7.18 -5.44 6.14
N THR A 31 -8.36 -5.99 5.87
CA THR A 31 -8.52 -7.37 5.38
C THR A 31 -9.19 -7.46 4.01
N THR A 32 -9.79 -6.36 3.55
CA THR A 32 -10.48 -6.27 2.26
C THR A 32 -10.00 -5.06 1.45
N ILE A 33 -10.39 -5.02 0.17
CA ILE A 33 -10.06 -3.91 -0.74
C ILE A 33 -10.86 -2.64 -0.46
N ASP A 34 -12.01 -2.71 0.22
CA ASP A 34 -12.92 -1.57 0.46
C ASP A 34 -12.27 -0.37 1.16
N PRO A 35 -11.54 -0.52 2.28
CA PRO A 35 -10.84 0.61 2.90
C PRO A 35 -9.81 1.23 1.95
N ILE A 36 -9.15 0.42 1.13
CA ILE A 36 -8.15 0.88 0.17
C ILE A 36 -8.82 1.62 -0.99
N LEU A 37 -9.93 1.12 -1.51
CA LEU A 37 -10.71 1.78 -2.56
C LEU A 37 -11.27 3.12 -2.09
N ARG A 38 -11.73 3.19 -0.84
CA ARG A 38 -12.23 4.43 -0.25
C ARG A 38 -11.13 5.50 -0.18
N VAL A 39 -9.94 5.11 0.25
CA VAL A 39 -8.77 5.99 0.29
C VAL A 39 -8.29 6.32 -1.13
N GLY A 40 -8.27 5.34 -2.02
CA GLY A 40 -7.84 5.48 -3.41
C GLY A 40 -8.69 6.46 -4.21
N LYS A 41 -10.02 6.45 -4.03
CA LYS A 41 -10.92 7.44 -4.65
C LYS A 41 -10.64 8.88 -4.18
N ASN A 42 -10.19 9.05 -2.94
CA ASN A 42 -9.84 10.37 -2.41
C ASN A 42 -8.48 10.86 -2.93
N ILE A 43 -7.50 9.96 -3.05
CA ILE A 43 -6.13 10.32 -3.47
C ILE A 43 -6.05 10.46 -5.00
N TYR A 44 -6.78 9.63 -5.74
CA TYR A 44 -6.73 9.53 -7.20
C TYR A 44 -8.13 9.63 -7.82
N PRO A 45 -8.81 10.79 -7.73
CA PRO A 45 -10.17 10.95 -8.24
C PRO A 45 -10.24 10.87 -9.77
N THR A 46 -9.10 11.06 -10.46
CA THR A 46 -9.01 11.03 -11.92
C THR A 46 -8.79 9.64 -12.50
N LEU A 47 -8.52 8.62 -11.66
CA LEU A 47 -8.34 7.24 -12.12
C LEU A 47 -9.70 6.58 -12.34
N THR A 48 -9.75 5.69 -13.33
CA THR A 48 -10.95 4.89 -13.57
C THR A 48 -11.17 3.90 -12.42
N ASN A 49 -12.42 3.47 -12.22
CA ASN A 49 -12.71 2.41 -11.23
C ASN A 49 -11.87 1.15 -11.46
N ARG A 50 -11.59 0.81 -12.72
CA ARG A 50 -10.75 -0.35 -13.07
C ARG A 50 -9.32 -0.16 -12.57
N GLU A 51 -8.69 0.98 -12.84
CA GLU A 51 -7.33 1.28 -12.38
C GLU A 51 -7.25 1.34 -10.86
N LEU A 52 -8.27 1.90 -10.21
CA LEU A 52 -8.37 1.93 -8.75
C LEU A 52 -8.47 0.52 -8.16
N ILE A 53 -9.22 -0.38 -8.78
CA ILE A 53 -9.31 -1.79 -8.36
C ILE A 53 -7.95 -2.47 -8.50
N GLU A 54 -7.26 -2.32 -9.64
CA GLU A 54 -5.94 -2.91 -9.88
C GLU A 54 -4.90 -2.41 -8.86
N LEU A 55 -4.87 -1.10 -8.60
CA LEU A 55 -4.01 -0.51 -7.58
C LEU A 55 -4.37 -0.98 -6.17
N SER A 56 -5.67 -1.09 -5.85
CA SER A 56 -6.14 -1.50 -4.53
C SER A 56 -5.86 -2.98 -4.25
N GLN A 57 -5.98 -3.84 -5.25
CA GLN A 57 -5.60 -5.26 -5.14
C GLN A 57 -4.09 -5.41 -4.92
N THR A 58 -3.29 -4.61 -5.62
CA THR A 58 -1.83 -4.60 -5.46
C THR A 58 -1.44 -4.11 -4.06
N ALA A 59 -2.06 -3.02 -3.60
CA ALA A 59 -1.85 -2.49 -2.26
C ALA A 59 -2.33 -3.47 -1.17
N LEU A 60 -3.46 -4.15 -1.35
CA LEU A 60 -3.95 -5.17 -0.41
C LEU A 60 -2.94 -6.31 -0.29
N ARG A 61 -2.43 -6.82 -1.42
CA ARG A 61 -1.39 -7.85 -1.41
C ARG A 61 -0.16 -7.41 -0.62
N ILE A 62 0.32 -6.18 -0.82
CA ILE A 62 1.47 -5.66 -0.07
C ILE A 62 1.14 -5.58 1.42
N ILE A 63 -0.03 -5.05 1.79
CA ILE A 63 -0.42 -4.92 3.20
C ILE A 63 -0.53 -6.31 3.85
N LEU A 64 -1.14 -7.29 3.19
CA LEU A 64 -1.28 -8.65 3.72
C LEU A 64 0.08 -9.37 3.80
N ASN A 65 0.93 -9.25 2.79
CA ASN A 65 2.26 -9.86 2.78
C ASN A 65 3.23 -9.18 3.77
N GLU A 66 3.12 -7.87 4.00
CA GLU A 66 3.88 -7.17 5.04
C GLU A 66 3.41 -7.57 6.44
N VAL A 67 2.13 -7.88 6.62
CA VAL A 67 1.59 -8.40 7.88
C VAL A 67 2.08 -9.83 8.17
N GLU A 68 2.40 -10.62 7.14
CA GLU A 68 3.05 -11.94 7.26
C GLU A 68 4.57 -11.86 7.51
N ALA A 69 5.18 -10.66 7.53
CA ALA A 69 6.61 -10.50 7.80
C ALA A 69 6.89 -9.83 9.14
N PRO A 70 6.85 -10.55 10.28
CA PRO A 70 7.73 -10.22 11.39
C PRO A 70 9.11 -10.86 11.14
N THR A 71 10.19 -10.15 11.47
CA THR A 71 11.62 -10.55 11.35
C THR A 71 12.15 -10.38 9.92
N TYR A 72 12.97 -9.37 9.60
CA TYR A 72 14.30 -9.16 10.15
C TYR A 72 14.56 -7.69 10.50
N GLN A 73 14.63 -7.39 11.80
CA GLN A 73 15.70 -6.51 12.28
C GLN A 73 17.02 -7.26 12.04
N THR A 74 17.77 -6.90 11.01
CA THR A 74 19.23 -7.10 11.02
C THR A 74 19.87 -5.78 11.35
N THR A 75 19.84 -5.44 12.64
CA THR A 75 20.91 -4.64 13.23
C THR A 75 21.99 -5.61 13.70
N LEU A 76 23.09 -5.69 12.96
CA LEU A 76 24.39 -6.18 13.42
C LEU A 76 25.42 -5.50 12.50
N PHE A 77 25.82 -4.27 12.82
CA PHE A 77 27.00 -3.90 13.61
C PHE A 77 28.30 -4.63 13.24
N ALA A 78 29.28 -3.80 12.85
CA ALA A 78 30.73 -3.94 12.96
C ALA A 78 31.52 -4.76 11.92
N HIS A 79 32.57 -4.09 11.42
CA HIS A 79 33.79 -4.57 10.76
C HIS A 79 33.66 -5.08 9.32
N ILE A 80 34.20 -4.31 8.34
CA ILE A 80 35.57 -4.46 7.79
C ILE A 80 36.09 -3.07 7.37
#